data_AF-A0AAV3ZVZ8-F1
#
_entry.id   AF-A0AAV3ZVZ8-F1
#
_cell.length_a   1.000
_cell.length_b   1.000
_cell.length_c   1.000
_cell.angle_alpha   90.00
_cell.angle_beta   90.00
_cell.angle_gamma   90.00
#
_symmetry.space_group_name_H-M   'P 1'
#
loop_
_entity.id
_entity.type
_entity.pdbx_description
1 polymer ?
#
loop_
_entity_poly.entity_id
_entity_poly.type
_entity_poly.pdbx_seq_one_letter_code
_entity_poly.pdbx_strand_id
1 'polypeptide(L)'
;MKSILEEYTCGKAILPTMLEESDDPVVKTVQPSLKSGRKWKVTEAVDEAKECLKMIEVIGQTQTDRRGLGSTTVKWWSKTEGKEKRDMIIDEIRK
;
A
#
# COMPACT_ATOMS: atom_id res chain seq x y z
N MET A 1 -14.85 10.00 13.25
CA MET A 1 -15.56 9.13 12.28
C MET A 1 -14.75 9.12 11.00
N LYS A 2 -14.39 7.95 10.48
CA LYS A 2 -13.75 7.84 9.17
C LYS A 2 -14.79 8.02 8.07
N SER A 3 -14.38 8.55 6.93
CA SER A 3 -15.29 8.75 5.80
C SER A 3 -15.57 7.42 5.11
N ILE A 4 -16.82 7.19 4.68
CA ILE A 4 -17.20 5.97 3.96
C ILE A 4 -16.39 5.78 2.66
N LEU A 5 -15.98 6.89 2.04
CA LEU A 5 -15.16 6.87 0.83
C LEU A 5 -13.76 6.34 1.12
N GLU A 6 -13.17 6.74 2.24
CA GLU A 6 -11.85 6.30 2.67
C GLU A 6 -11.84 4.80 2.98
N GLU A 7 -12.87 4.30 3.67
CA GLU A 7 -12.99 2.86 3.94
C GLU A 7 -13.20 2.05 2.65
N TYR A 8 -13.98 2.59 1.72
CA TYR A 8 -14.20 1.98 0.41
C TYR A 8 -12.90 1.91 -0.42
N THR A 9 -12.12 2.98 -0.48
CA THR A 9 -10.85 3.00 -1.24
C THR A 9 -9.82 2.06 -0.60
N CYS A 10 -9.65 2.13 0.72
CA CYS A 10 -8.76 1.23 1.46
C CYS A 10 -9.13 -0.24 1.26
N GLY A 11 -10.41 -0.59 1.38
CA GLY A 11 -10.87 -1.97 1.21
C GLY A 11 -10.66 -2.49 -0.21
N LYS A 12 -10.82 -1.63 -1.23
CA LYS A 12 -10.60 -2.00 -2.62
C LYS A 12 -9.11 -2.08 -3.00
N ALA A 13 -8.26 -1.28 -2.38
CA ALA A 13 -6.80 -1.25 -2.62
C ALA A 13 -6.07 -2.55 -2.25
N ILE A 14 -6.67 -3.38 -1.40
CA ILE A 14 -6.08 -4.68 -1.02
C ILE A 14 -6.18 -5.70 -2.17
N LEU A 15 -7.22 -5.62 -3.00
CA LEU A 15 -7.51 -6.64 -4.02
C LEU A 15 -6.40 -6.86 -5.04
N PRO A 16 -5.77 -5.84 -5.64
CA PRO A 16 -4.66 -6.05 -6.59
C PRO A 16 -3.50 -6.81 -5.96
N THR A 17 -3.11 -6.43 -4.74
CA THR A 17 -2.01 -7.09 -4.02
C THR A 17 -2.31 -8.56 -3.70
N MET A 18 -3.57 -8.88 -3.38
CA MET A 18 -3.98 -10.28 -3.18
C MET A 18 -3.94 -11.10 -4.46
N LEU A 19 -4.26 -10.50 -5.61
CA LEU A 19 -4.18 -11.18 -6.90
C LEU A 19 -2.72 -11.43 -7.31
N GLU A 20 -1.84 -10.46 -7.06
CA GLU A 20 -0.38 -10.58 -7.30
C GLU A 20 0.28 -11.66 -6.42
N GLU A 21 -0.18 -11.78 -5.17
CA GLU A 21 0.32 -12.73 -4.17
C GLU A 21 -0.40 -14.08 -4.19
N SER A 22 -1.30 -14.33 -5.15
CA SER A 22 -2.03 -15.60 -5.23
C SER A 22 -1.08 -16.78 -5.49
N ASP A 23 -1.29 -17.88 -4.75
CA ASP A 23 -0.60 -19.15 -4.96
C ASP A 23 -1.04 -19.86 -6.26
N ASP A 24 -2.21 -19.51 -6.78
CA ASP A 24 -2.72 -20.05 -8.04
C ASP A 24 -2.05 -19.32 -9.22
N PRO A 25 -1.24 -20.02 -10.05
CA PRO A 25 -0.53 -19.41 -11.16
C PRO A 25 -1.48 -18.84 -12.23
N VAL A 26 -2.68 -19.42 -12.39
CA VAL A 26 -3.68 -18.92 -13.34
C VAL A 26 -4.22 -17.58 -12.86
N VAL A 27 -4.59 -17.47 -11.59
CA VAL A 27 -5.08 -16.22 -10.99
C VAL A 27 -4.02 -15.12 -11.07
N LYS A 28 -2.78 -15.48 -10.72
CA LYS A 28 -1.62 -14.57 -10.77
C LYS A 28 -1.28 -14.07 -12.18
N THR A 29 -1.56 -14.88 -13.21
CA THR A 29 -1.30 -14.53 -14.61
C THR A 29 -2.45 -13.71 -15.22
N VAL A 30 -3.70 -14.07 -14.90
CA VAL A 30 -4.88 -13.44 -15.51
C VAL A 30 -5.10 -12.03 -14.98
N GLN A 31 -4.81 -11.77 -13.69
CA GLN A 31 -5.00 -10.48 -13.00
C GLN A 31 -6.23 -9.70 -13.52
N PRO A 32 -7.44 -10.17 -13.18
CA PRO A 32 -8.66 -9.60 -13.76
C PRO A 32 -8.75 -8.10 -13.50
N SER A 33 -9.25 -7.35 -14.49
CA SER A 33 -9.44 -5.91 -14.37
C SER A 33 -10.38 -5.60 -13.21
N LEU A 34 -9.84 -4.98 -12.16
CA LEU A 34 -10.62 -4.62 -10.98
C LEU A 34 -11.51 -3.42 -11.31
N LYS A 35 -12.82 -3.62 -11.18
CA LYS A 35 -13.80 -2.54 -11.30
C LYS A 35 -13.70 -1.62 -10.09
N SER A 36 -13.02 -0.49 -10.27
CA SER A 36 -13.09 0.67 -9.39
C SER A 36 -14.17 1.64 -9.87
N GLY A 37 -14.64 2.51 -8.97
CA GLY A 37 -15.61 3.55 -9.35
C GLY A 37 -15.06 4.52 -10.41
N ARG A 38 -15.91 5.39 -10.97
CA ARG A 38 -15.51 6.31 -12.05
C ARG A 38 -14.42 7.32 -11.67
N LYS A 39 -14.36 7.73 -10.40
CA LYS A 39 -13.52 8.83 -9.92
C LYS A 39 -12.09 8.41 -9.57
N TRP A 40 -11.80 7.11 -9.49
CA TRP A 40 -10.49 6.64 -9.05
C TRP A 40 -10.18 5.28 -9.67
N LYS A 41 -8.90 5.00 -9.86
CA LYS A 41 -8.41 3.72 -10.36
C LYS A 41 -7.56 3.06 -9.29
N VAL A 42 -7.95 1.83 -8.93
CA VAL A 42 -7.31 1.10 -7.82
C VAL A 42 -5.85 0.78 -8.14
N THR A 43 -5.59 0.34 -9.38
CA THR A 43 -4.23 -0.04 -9.81
C THR A 43 -3.27 1.14 -9.74
N GLU A 44 -3.68 2.29 -10.29
CA GLU A 44 -2.87 3.52 -10.28
C GLU A 44 -2.57 3.99 -8.84
N ALA A 45 -3.58 4.00 -7.95
CA ALA A 45 -3.38 4.39 -6.56
C ALA A 45 -2.46 3.42 -5.79
N VAL A 46 -2.56 2.11 -6.06
CA VAL A 46 -1.69 1.12 -5.43
C VAL A 46 -0.27 1.20 -5.96
N ASP A 47 -0.09 1.46 -7.26
CA ASP A 47 1.23 1.61 -7.85
C ASP A 47 1.94 2.88 -7.35
N GLU A 48 1.23 4.00 -7.27
CA GLU A 48 1.72 5.24 -6.65
C GLU A 48 2.11 5.01 -5.18
N ALA A 49 1.27 4.31 -4.41
CA ALA A 49 1.59 3.97 -3.01
C ALA A 49 2.86 3.09 -2.91
N LYS A 50 3.00 2.09 -3.79
CA LYS A 50 4.21 1.25 -3.87
C LYS A 50 5.46 2.07 -4.20
N GLU A 51 5.36 3.05 -5.10
CA GLU A 51 6.47 3.94 -5.45
C GLU A 51 6.85 4.88 -4.30
N CYS A 52 5.86 5.47 -3.62
CA CYS A 52 6.08 6.28 -2.43
C CYS A 52 6.79 5.48 -1.32
N LEU A 53 6.35 4.23 -1.07
CA LEU A 53 6.98 3.36 -0.07
C LEU A 53 8.43 3.02 -0.42
N LYS A 54 8.74 2.79 -1.71
CA LYS A 54 10.13 2.63 -2.17
C LYS A 54 10.94 3.91 -1.99
N MET A 55 10.35 5.07 -2.29
CA MET A 55 11.01 6.37 -2.12
C MET A 55 11.34 6.65 -0.65
N ILE A 56 10.40 6.35 0.26
CA ILE A 56 10.62 6.46 1.72
C ILE A 56 11.81 5.59 2.15
N GLU A 57 11.94 4.39 1.58
CA GLU A 57 13.06 3.51 1.86
C GLU A 57 14.40 4.06 1.36
N VAL A 58 14.42 4.74 0.20
CA VAL A 58 15.62 5.41 -0.33
C VAL A 58 16.02 6.62 0.53
N ILE A 59 15.05 7.44 0.92
CA ILE A 59 15.28 8.61 1.78
C ILE A 59 15.79 8.15 3.17
N GLY A 60 15.30 7.01 3.64
CA GLY A 60 15.63 6.46 4.94
C GLY A 60 14.87 7.16 6.08
N GLN A 61 15.34 6.95 7.31
CA GLN A 61 14.65 7.44 8.49
C GLN A 61 14.90 8.94 8.69
N THR A 62 13.85 9.73 8.47
CA THR A 62 13.88 11.17 8.73
C THR A 62 13.54 11.47 10.19
N GLN A 63 14.11 12.55 10.74
CA GLN A 63 13.69 13.07 12.03
C GLN A 63 12.28 13.64 11.92
N THR A 64 11.37 13.19 12.79
CA THR A 64 10.06 13.80 12.98
C THR A 64 10.10 14.68 14.23
N ASP A 65 9.73 15.96 14.09
CA ASP A 65 9.71 16.94 15.18
C ASP A 65 11.06 17.11 15.88
N ARG A 66 11.05 17.30 17.21
CA ARG A 66 12.23 17.45 18.08
C ARG A 66 12.58 16.14 18.81
N ARG A 67 12.16 14.98 18.30
CA ARG A 67 12.35 13.68 18.97
C ARG A 67 13.75 13.10 18.79
N GLY A 68 14.54 13.65 17.87
CA GLY A 68 15.85 13.12 17.50
C GLY A 68 15.77 11.90 16.58
N LEU A 69 16.93 11.35 16.23
CA LEU A 69 17.05 10.13 15.40
C LEU A 69 16.83 8.88 16.27
N GLY A 70 16.20 7.85 15.69
CA GLY A 70 16.02 6.55 16.36
C GLY A 70 14.85 6.47 17.34
N SER A 71 14.03 7.51 17.46
CA SER A 71 12.84 7.49 18.34
C SER A 71 11.71 6.59 17.84
N THR A 72 11.73 6.20 16.56
CA THR A 72 10.71 5.38 15.92
C THR A 72 11.34 4.14 15.29
N THR A 73 10.63 3.01 15.40
CA THR A 73 10.96 1.80 14.66
C THR A 73 10.36 1.90 13.26
N VAL A 74 11.20 1.79 12.24
CA VAL A 74 10.76 1.85 10.84
C VAL A 74 10.60 0.44 10.30
N LYS A 75 9.44 0.17 9.71
CA LYS A 75 9.23 -1.01 8.87
C LYS A 75 9.60 -0.63 7.44
N TRP A 76 10.52 -1.38 6.84
CA TRP A 76 11.02 -1.13 5.50
C TRP A 76 10.25 -1.95 4.47
N TRP A 77 9.83 -1.30 3.38
CA TRP A 77 9.03 -1.93 2.33
C TRP A 77 9.69 -3.21 1.81
N SER A 78 11.00 -3.18 1.50
CA SER A 78 11.74 -4.35 1.03
C SER A 78 11.80 -5.53 2.01
N LYS A 79 11.60 -5.28 3.31
CA LYS A 79 11.69 -6.28 4.39
C LYS A 79 10.34 -6.79 4.87
N THR A 80 9.24 -6.35 4.25
CA THR A 80 7.89 -6.77 4.60
C THR A 80 7.31 -7.71 3.55
N GLU A 81 6.48 -8.64 4.02
CA GLU A 81 5.85 -9.65 3.18
C GLU A 81 4.37 -9.85 3.57
N GLY A 82 3.59 -10.34 2.61
CA GLY A 82 2.19 -10.70 2.79
C GLY A 82 1.35 -9.58 3.41
N LYS A 83 0.67 -9.88 4.52
CA LYS A 83 -0.27 -8.95 5.16
C LYS A 83 0.38 -7.62 5.54
N GLU A 84 1.60 -7.63 6.09
CA GLU A 84 2.26 -6.38 6.52
C GLU A 84 2.49 -5.44 5.35
N LYS A 85 2.84 -6.00 4.19
CA LYS A 85 3.06 -5.26 2.96
C LYS A 85 1.76 -4.60 2.47
N ARG A 86 0.64 -5.31 2.58
CA ARG A 86 -0.69 -4.75 2.26
C ARG A 86 -1.09 -3.65 3.23
N ASP A 87 -0.84 -3.85 4.52
CA ASP A 87 -1.13 -2.85 5.55
C ASP A 87 -0.34 -1.56 5.30
N MET A 88 0.94 -1.64 4.89
CA MET A 88 1.73 -0.47 4.51
C MET A 88 1.15 0.28 3.30
N ILE A 89 0.65 -0.43 2.27
CA ILE A 89 -0.01 0.21 1.11
C ILE A 89 -1.28 0.94 1.56
N ILE A 90 -2.10 0.31 2.41
CA ILE A 90 -3.35 0.93 2.89
C ILE A 90 -3.05 2.18 3.71
N ASP A 91 -2.04 2.13 4.58
CA ASP A 91 -1.64 3.27 5.40
C ASP A 91 -1.12 4.42 4.55
N GLU A 92 -0.40 4.14 3.44
CA GLU A 92 0.05 5.17 2.51
C GLU A 92 -1.10 5.76 1.69
N ILE A 93 -2.10 4.95 1.29
CA ILE A 93 -3.30 5.45 0.58
C ILE A 93 -4.22 6.28 1.49
N ARG A 94 -4.20 6.02 2.80
CA ARG A 94 -4.99 6.74 3.81
C ARG A 94 -4.44 8.12 4.13
N LYS A 95 -3.14 8.32 3.89
CA LYS A 95 -2.38 9.52 4.22
C LYS A 95 -2.90 10.75 3.49
#